data_AF-A0A1H7ESK3-F1
#
_entry.id   AF-A0A1H7ESK3-F1
#
_cell.length_a   1.000
_cell.length_b   1.000
_cell.length_c   1.000
_cell.angle_alpha   90.00
_cell.angle_beta   90.00
_cell.angle_gamma   90.00
#
_symmetry.space_group_name_H-M   'P 1'
#
loop_
_entity.id
_entity.type
_entity.pdbx_description
1 polymer ?
#
loop_
_entity_poly.entity_id
_entity_poly.type
_entity_poly.pdbx_seq_one_letter_code
_entity_poly.pdbx_strand_id
1 'polypeptide(L)'
;MATKTIARPRTPVPPGGTAQDPTDLLEDTLAQLEALLWVCHGEDTDWCSGEGPRQLDNLLWLAAKLAREAGELFQLSEKARSNNAPETGG
;
A
#
# COMPACT_ATOMS: atom_id res chain seq x y z
N MET A 1 7.47 -44.60 -3.59
CA MET A 1 7.15 -43.86 -2.34
C MET A 1 7.35 -42.38 -2.62
N ALA A 2 6.33 -41.54 -2.45
CA ALA A 2 6.37 -40.13 -2.84
C ALA A 2 6.73 -39.24 -1.64
N THR A 3 7.86 -38.54 -1.73
CA THR A 3 8.32 -37.59 -0.72
C THR A 3 7.47 -36.32 -0.80
N LYS A 4 6.83 -35.98 0.31
CA LYS A 4 5.91 -34.85 0.46
C LYS A 4 6.74 -33.58 0.71
N THR A 5 6.90 -32.74 -0.31
CA THR A 5 7.54 -31.41 -0.18
C THR A 5 6.63 -30.51 0.63
N ILE A 6 6.95 -30.33 1.92
CA ILE A 6 6.25 -29.39 2.79
C ILE A 6 6.78 -27.99 2.47
N ALA A 7 6.00 -27.19 1.76
CA ALA A 7 6.29 -25.78 1.56
C ALA A 7 6.34 -25.07 2.93
N ARG A 8 7.46 -24.41 3.21
CA ARG A 8 7.69 -23.64 4.43
C ARG A 8 6.62 -22.55 4.57
N PRO A 9 5.86 -22.48 5.68
CA PRO A 9 4.99 -21.35 5.95
C PRO A 9 5.84 -20.08 5.98
N ARG A 10 5.55 -19.12 5.11
CA ARG A 10 6.04 -17.75 5.28
C ARG A 10 5.25 -17.15 6.43
N THR A 11 5.76 -17.30 7.66
CA THR A 11 5.28 -16.53 8.79
C THR A 11 5.39 -15.05 8.41
N PRO A 12 4.30 -14.27 8.40
CA PRO A 12 4.40 -12.83 8.25
C PRO A 12 5.30 -12.30 9.37
N VAL A 13 6.37 -11.59 9.00
CA VAL A 13 7.15 -10.83 9.97
C VAL A 13 6.18 -9.87 10.64
N PRO A 14 6.00 -9.91 11.97
CA PRO A 14 5.26 -8.88 12.68
C PRO A 14 5.95 -7.55 12.37
N PRO A 15 5.24 -6.47 12.05
CA PRO A 15 5.87 -5.16 11.97
C PRO A 15 6.51 -4.91 13.34
N GLY A 16 7.84 -4.93 13.37
CA GLY A 16 8.61 -4.64 14.57
C GLY A 16 8.17 -3.27 15.06
N GLY A 17 7.88 -3.17 16.36
CA GLY A 17 7.39 -1.97 17.02
C GLY A 17 8.45 -0.86 17.08
N THR A 18 8.83 -0.33 15.93
CA THR A 18 9.37 1.00 15.74
C THR A 18 8.24 1.79 15.09
N ALA A 19 7.85 2.93 15.67
CA ALA A 19 6.91 3.85 15.04
C ALA A 19 7.43 4.11 13.62
N GLN A 20 6.76 3.52 12.63
CA GLN A 20 7.23 3.53 11.24
C GLN A 20 7.19 4.98 10.76
N ASP A 21 8.26 5.44 10.13
CA ASP A 21 8.35 6.84 9.69
C ASP A 21 7.18 7.13 8.74
N PRO A 22 6.49 8.27 8.88
CA PRO A 22 5.38 8.61 8.00
C PRO A 22 5.77 8.61 6.51
N THR A 23 7.05 8.83 6.18
CA THR A 23 7.56 8.73 4.81
C THR A 23 7.65 7.27 4.35
N ASP A 24 8.15 6.37 5.19
CA ASP A 24 8.21 4.93 4.88
C ASP A 24 6.80 4.36 4.68
N LEU A 25 5.85 4.75 5.54
CA LEU A 25 4.44 4.37 5.40
C LEU A 25 3.80 4.94 4.12
N LEU A 26 4.16 6.17 3.74
CA LEU A 26 3.70 6.77 2.50
C LEU A 26 4.19 5.97 1.29
N GLU A 27 5.48 5.62 1.26
CA GLU A 27 6.08 4.84 0.20
C GLU A 27 5.40 3.47 0.05
N ASP A 28 5.21 2.76 1.17
CA ASP A 28 4.49 1.47 1.21
C ASP A 28 3.05 1.60 0.67
N THR A 29 2.37 2.69 1.03
CA THR A 29 0.97 2.94 0.60
C THR A 29 0.90 3.25 -0.89
N LEU A 30 1.84 4.04 -1.41
CA LEU A 30 1.92 4.36 -2.84
C LEU A 30 2.27 3.12 -3.67
N ALA A 31 3.19 2.28 -3.21
CA ALA A 31 3.54 1.03 -3.87
C ALA A 31 2.34 0.06 -3.92
N GLN A 32 1.55 -0.02 -2.84
CA GLN A 32 0.30 -0.81 -2.82
C GLN A 32 -0.75 -0.25 -3.78
N LEU A 33 -0.90 1.08 -3.85
CA LEU A 33 -1.82 1.72 -4.78
C LEU A 33 -1.41 1.46 -6.24
N GLU A 34 -0.12 1.58 -6.57
CA GLU A 34 0.41 1.30 -7.90
C GLU A 34 0.16 -0.16 -8.31
N ALA A 35 0.49 -1.12 -7.44
CA ALA A 35 0.24 -2.53 -7.69
C ALA A 35 -1.25 -2.83 -7.92
N LEU A 36 -2.14 -2.20 -7.14
CA LEU A 36 -3.58 -2.36 -7.30
C LEU A 36 -4.08 -1.77 -8.62
N LEU A 37 -3.60 -0.59 -9.01
CA LEU A 37 -3.95 0.02 -10.29
C LEU A 37 -3.45 -0.81 -11.48
N TRP A 38 -2.27 -1.43 -11.34
CA TRP A 38 -1.76 -2.37 -12.33
C TRP A 38 -2.69 -3.57 -12.51
N VAL A 39 -3.22 -4.13 -11.42
CA VAL A 39 -4.23 -5.20 -11.48
C VAL A 39 -5.52 -4.73 -12.16
N CYS A 40 -5.97 -3.50 -11.90
CA CYS A 40 -7.15 -2.93 -12.57
C CYS A 40 -6.94 -2.78 -14.09
N HIS A 41 -5.73 -2.45 -14.52
CA HIS A 41 -5.39 -2.24 -15.93
C HIS A 41 -5.06 -3.54 -16.69
N GLY A 42 -4.67 -4.62 -16.00
CA GLY A 42 -4.14 -5.82 -16.63
C GLY A 42 -5.02 -6.37 -17.76
N GLU A 43 -4.40 -6.60 -18.93
CA GLU A 43 -5.05 -7.07 -20.18
C GLU A 43 -5.85 -8.38 -20.02
N ASP A 44 -5.59 -9.14 -18.96
CA ASP A 44 -6.19 -10.46 -18.72
C ASP A 44 -7.47 -10.43 -17.86
N THR A 45 -7.97 -9.25 -17.43
CA THR A 45 -9.16 -9.20 -16.58
C THR A 45 -10.41 -8.72 -17.33
N ASP A 46 -11.37 -9.63 -17.52
CA ASP A 46 -12.69 -9.28 -18.05
C ASP A 46 -13.55 -8.61 -16.96
N TRP A 47 -13.52 -7.29 -16.92
CA TRP A 47 -14.36 -6.48 -16.04
C TRP A 47 -15.81 -6.33 -16.52
N CYS A 48 -16.12 -6.71 -17.76
CA CYS A 48 -17.40 -6.43 -18.40
C CYS A 48 -18.44 -7.54 -18.18
N SER A 49 -18.01 -8.75 -17.78
CA SER A 49 -18.87 -9.92 -17.65
C SER A 49 -18.95 -10.45 -16.22
N GLY A 50 -20.04 -11.15 -15.90
CA GLY A 50 -20.20 -11.84 -14.61
C GLY A 50 -20.10 -10.88 -13.41
N GLU A 51 -19.27 -11.24 -12.43
CA GLU A 51 -19.00 -10.39 -11.24
C GLU A 51 -17.96 -9.29 -11.49
N GLY A 52 -17.40 -9.20 -12.71
CA GLY A 52 -16.37 -8.23 -13.11
C GLY A 52 -16.69 -6.78 -12.71
N PRO A 53 -17.89 -6.23 -13.03
CA PRO A 53 -18.20 -4.83 -12.70
C PRO A 53 -18.21 -4.56 -11.20
N ARG A 54 -18.70 -5.50 -10.40
CA ARG A 54 -18.76 -5.39 -8.94
C ARG A 54 -17.36 -5.51 -8.33
N GLN A 55 -16.54 -6.40 -8.86
CA GLN A 55 -15.16 -6.56 -8.40
C GLN A 55 -14.32 -5.33 -8.75
N LEU A 56 -14.51 -4.75 -9.94
CA LEU A 56 -13.87 -3.49 -10.34
C LEU A 56 -14.30 -2.34 -9.42
N ASP A 57 -15.59 -2.19 -9.13
CA ASP A 57 -16.11 -1.16 -8.21
C ASP A 57 -15.45 -1.25 -6.82
N ASN A 58 -15.33 -2.46 -6.27
CA ASN A 58 -14.64 -2.69 -5.00
C ASN A 58 -13.15 -2.33 -5.05
N LEU A 59 -12.46 -2.65 -6.16
CA LEU A 59 -11.05 -2.31 -6.35
C LEU A 59 -10.85 -0.79 -6.48
N LEU A 60 -11.71 -0.12 -7.23
CA LEU A 60 -11.69 1.34 -7.36
C LEU A 60 -11.98 2.03 -6.02
N TRP A 61 -12.91 1.49 -5.23
CA TRP A 61 -13.14 1.96 -3.86
C TRP A 61 -11.90 1.81 -2.98
N LEU A 62 -11.20 0.66 -3.07
CA LEU A 62 -9.96 0.44 -2.32
C LEU A 62 -8.84 1.39 -2.79
N ALA A 63 -8.72 1.62 -4.10
CA ALA A 63 -7.78 2.59 -4.66
C ALA A 63 -8.03 4.00 -4.11
N ALA A 64 -9.29 4.43 -4.08
CA ALA A 64 -9.67 5.74 -3.55
C ALA A 64 -9.35 5.88 -2.05
N LYS A 65 -9.48 4.79 -1.29
CA LYS A 65 -9.10 4.75 0.12
C LYS A 65 -7.58 4.90 0.29
N LEU A 66 -6.79 4.11 -0.44
CA LEU A 66 -5.33 4.16 -0.38
C LEU A 66 -4.80 5.54 -0.82
N ALA A 67 -5.40 6.15 -1.85
CA ALA A 67 -5.04 7.49 -2.29
C ALA A 67 -5.29 8.55 -1.21
N ARG A 68 -6.37 8.42 -0.43
CA ARG A 68 -6.65 9.32 0.70
C ARG A 68 -5.63 9.14 1.82
N GLU A 69 -5.33 7.90 2.17
CA GLU A 69 -4.35 7.56 3.21
C GLU A 69 -2.95 8.07 2.84
N ALA A 70 -2.53 7.91 1.58
CA ALA A 70 -1.29 8.50 1.08
C ALA A 70 -1.28 10.03 1.22
N GLY A 71 -2.40 10.71 0.94
CA GLY A 71 -2.51 12.15 1.16
C GLY A 71 -2.31 12.56 2.62
N GLU A 72 -2.88 11.80 3.56
CA GLU A 72 -2.72 12.04 5.01
C GLU A 72 -1.27 11.80 5.46
N LEU A 73 -0.66 10.69 5.02
CA LEU A 73 0.72 10.35 5.32
C LEU A 73 1.70 11.40 4.77
N PHE A 74 1.46 11.91 3.56
CA PHE A 74 2.26 13.00 2.99
C PHE A 74 2.20 14.28 3.85
N GLN A 75 1.01 14.65 4.34
CA GLN A 75 0.90 15.80 5.23
C GLN A 75 1.63 15.57 6.57
N LEU A 76 1.62 14.34 7.08
CA LEU A 76 2.35 13.96 8.29
C LEU A 76 3.87 13.99 8.06
N SER A 77 4.36 13.48 6.93
CA SER A 77 5.78 13.51 6.60
C SER A 77 6.30 14.94 6.44
N GLU A 78 5.52 15.82 5.80
CA GLU A 78 5.90 17.24 5.63
C GLU A 78 5.93 17.99 6.96
N LYS A 79 4.97 17.71 7.86
CA LYS A 79 4.98 18.26 9.23
C LYS A 79 6.19 17.77 10.03
N ALA A 80 6.51 16.47 9.95
CA ALA A 80 7.69 15.90 10.61
C ALA A 80 8.99 16.54 10.09
N ARG A 81 9.10 16.75 8.78
CA ARG A 81 10.24 17.44 8.16
C ARG A 81 10.36 18.90 8.64
N SER A 82 9.24 19.62 8.68
CA SER A 82 9.20 21.02 9.10
C SER A 82 9.57 21.20 10.57
N ASN A 83 9.14 20.28 11.45
CA ASN A 83 9.48 20.30 12.87
C ASN A 83 10.94 19.92 13.18
N ASN A 84 11.60 19.19 12.28
CA ASN A 84 13.00 18.79 12.41
C ASN A 84 13.99 19.78 11.77
N ALA A 85 13.49 20.89 11.18
CA ALA A 85 14.36 21.93 10.66
C ALA A 85 15.05 22.65 11.83
N PRO A 86 16.40 22.67 11.91
CA PRO A 86 17.09 23.41 12.97
C PRO A 86 16.80 24.89 12.79
N GLU A 87 16.39 25.57 13.87
CA GLU A 87 16.24 27.02 13.89
C GLU A 87 17.62 27.66 13.67
N THR A 88 17.96 27.94 12.41
CA THR A 88 19.11 28.77 12.08
C THR A 88 18.76 30.22 12.39
N GLY A 89 18.99 30.66 13.62
CA GLY A 89 18.90 32.08 13.96
C GLY A 89 19.02 32.40 15.44
N GLY A 90 20.21 32.85 15.86
CA GLY A 90 20.50 33.44 17.16
C GLY A 90 21.96 33.81 17.29
#